data_AF-A0AAI9VAG4-F1
#
_entry.id   AF-A0AAI9VAG4-F1
#
_cell.length_a   1.000
_cell.length_b   1.000
_cell.length_c   1.000
_cell.angle_alpha   90.00
_cell.angle_beta   90.00
_cell.angle_gamma   90.00
#
_symmetry.space_group_name_H-M   'P 1'
#
loop_
_entity.id
_entity.type
_entity.pdbx_description
1 polymer ?
#
loop_
_entity_poly.entity_id
_entity_poly.type
_entity_poly.pdbx_seq_one_letter_code
_entity_poly.pdbx_strand_id
1 'polypeptide(L)'
;MRGIGAFWGLTPIIDIQETTLTLVVGILLSFYLLIIHLTVPPPIPGIPYKRRWRWMPAGHLAPLGTYWLLSGEAFSWFSRESLDLQSPIVQIFLPTFSLRRPTVILADLPEIEEIAMRKLGEMDRASLIHDMFGFIMPNATFSMKTNDKLKSQRRLWGVVSSSQFLHEVAAPRFHESISQLIDLWKLRSKANN
;
A
#
# COMPACT_ATOMS: atom_id res chain seq x y z
N MET A 1 -18.81 -27.48 -76.38
CA MET A 1 -18.21 -26.15 -76.13
C MET A 1 -18.26 -25.90 -74.63
N ARG A 2 -17.09 -25.60 -74.05
CA ARG A 2 -16.85 -25.47 -72.60
C ARG A 2 -17.31 -24.11 -72.09
N GLY A 3 -17.90 -24.12 -70.90
CA GLY A 3 -17.74 -23.11 -69.86
C GLY A 3 -18.46 -21.78 -70.07
N ILE A 4 -19.36 -21.44 -69.14
CA ILE A 4 -19.17 -20.38 -68.15
C ILE A 4 -20.24 -20.64 -67.08
N GLY A 5 -19.85 -21.32 -66.01
CA GLY A 5 -20.66 -21.45 -64.81
C GLY A 5 -20.66 -20.11 -64.09
N ALA A 6 -21.87 -19.63 -63.78
CA ALA A 6 -22.10 -18.49 -62.89
C ALA A 6 -21.37 -18.73 -61.56
N PHE A 7 -20.33 -17.93 -61.30
CA PHE A 7 -19.60 -17.92 -60.04
C PHE A 7 -20.47 -17.16 -59.02
N TRP A 8 -21.25 -17.92 -58.25
CA TRP A 8 -22.11 -17.43 -57.20
C TRP A 8 -21.31 -16.57 -56.20
N GLY A 9 -21.86 -15.39 -55.91
CA GLY A 9 -21.36 -14.47 -54.92
C GLY A 9 -21.36 -15.09 -53.52
N LEU A 10 -20.17 -15.15 -52.93
CA LEU A 10 -19.94 -15.18 -51.49
C LEU A 10 -18.74 -14.27 -51.21
N THR A 11 -18.87 -12.98 -51.48
CA THR A 11 -18.08 -12.02 -50.71
C THR A 11 -18.61 -12.12 -49.29
N PRO A 12 -17.80 -12.47 -48.28
CA PRO A 12 -18.25 -12.31 -46.91
C PRO A 12 -18.57 -10.82 -46.77
N ILE A 13 -19.83 -10.49 -46.53
CA ILE A 13 -20.21 -9.18 -46.01
C ILE A 13 -19.63 -9.20 -44.60
N ILE A 14 -18.33 -8.89 -44.51
CA ILE A 14 -17.66 -8.67 -43.25
C ILE A 14 -18.35 -7.44 -42.71
N ASP A 15 -19.20 -7.64 -41.72
CA ASP A 15 -19.82 -6.53 -41.02
C ASP A 15 -18.69 -5.76 -40.32
N ILE A 16 -18.29 -4.65 -40.95
CA ILE A 16 -17.17 -3.81 -40.52
C ILE A 16 -17.42 -3.33 -39.09
N GLN A 17 -18.70 -3.21 -38.69
CA GLN A 17 -19.09 -2.82 -37.35
C GLN A 17 -18.81 -3.90 -36.29
N GLU A 18 -19.06 -5.18 -36.60
CA GLU A 18 -18.76 -6.30 -35.70
C GLU A 18 -17.26 -6.56 -35.56
N THR A 19 -16.51 -6.42 -36.67
CA THR A 19 -15.04 -6.56 -36.65
C THR A 19 -14.35 -5.41 -35.93
N THR A 20 -14.86 -4.18 -36.05
CA THR A 20 -14.32 -3.03 -35.29
C THR A 20 -14.64 -3.14 -33.80
N LEU A 21 -15.86 -3.56 -33.42
CA LEU A 21 -16.21 -3.78 -32.01
C LEU A 21 -15.35 -4.86 -31.35
N THR A 22 -15.16 -6.00 -32.02
CA THR A 22 -14.32 -7.09 -31.49
C THR A 22 -12.86 -6.68 -31.31
N LEU A 23 -12.30 -5.91 -32.25
CA LEU A 23 -10.95 -5.36 -32.13
C LEU A 23 -10.84 -4.36 -30.98
N VAL A 24 -11.81 -3.45 -30.82
CA VAL A 24 -11.81 -2.48 -29.71
C VAL A 24 -11.88 -3.20 -28.36
N VAL A 25 -12.78 -4.19 -28.21
CA VAL A 25 -12.90 -4.99 -26.98
C VAL A 25 -11.60 -5.76 -26.71
N GLY A 26 -10.98 -6.35 -27.74
CA GLY A 26 -9.70 -7.05 -27.60
C GLY A 26 -8.57 -6.13 -27.14
N ILE A 27 -8.48 -4.93 -27.71
CA ILE A 27 -7.48 -3.91 -27.31
C ILE A 27 -7.72 -3.49 -25.86
N LEU A 28 -8.96 -3.19 -25.48
CA LEU A 28 -9.29 -2.79 -24.10
C LEU A 28 -8.98 -3.91 -23.09
N LEU A 29 -9.31 -5.16 -23.42
CA LEU A 29 -9.03 -6.31 -22.56
C LEU A 29 -7.52 -6.55 -22.40
N SER A 30 -6.78 -6.50 -23.51
CA SER A 30 -5.31 -6.66 -23.46
C SER A 30 -4.64 -5.54 -22.66
N PHE A 31 -5.09 -4.29 -22.82
CA PHE A 31 -4.61 -3.16 -22.04
C PHE A 31 -4.95 -3.32 -20.55
N TYR A 32 -6.16 -3.79 -20.23
CA TYR A 32 -6.59 -4.07 -18.86
C TYR A 32 -5.72 -5.15 -18.19
N LEU A 33 -5.48 -6.27 -18.89
CA LEU A 33 -4.62 -7.34 -18.41
C LEU A 33 -3.16 -6.88 -18.26
N LEU A 34 -2.68 -6.04 -19.19
CA LEU A 34 -1.35 -5.44 -19.11
C LEU A 34 -1.22 -4.57 -17.85
N ILE A 35 -2.21 -3.73 -17.55
CA ILE A 35 -2.22 -2.93 -16.31
C ILE A 35 -2.14 -3.85 -15.10
N ILE A 36 -2.95 -4.90 -15.01
CA ILE A 36 -2.92 -5.84 -13.87
C ILE A 36 -1.56 -6.51 -13.76
N HIS A 37 -0.97 -6.97 -14.86
CA HIS A 37 0.35 -7.59 -14.87
C HIS A 37 1.46 -6.63 -14.45
N LEU A 38 1.30 -5.34 -14.71
CA LEU A 38 2.27 -4.32 -14.33
C LEU A 38 2.10 -3.85 -12.88
N THR A 39 0.87 -3.82 -12.37
CA THR A 39 0.57 -3.24 -11.04
C THR A 39 0.41 -4.28 -9.93
N VAL A 40 -0.02 -5.51 -10.23
CA VAL A 40 -0.33 -6.54 -9.25
C VAL A 40 0.71 -7.67 -9.31
N PRO A 41 1.47 -7.91 -8.22
CA PRO A 41 2.46 -8.98 -8.19
C PRO A 41 1.80 -10.38 -8.15
N PRO A 42 2.50 -11.43 -8.62
CA PRO A 42 2.00 -12.80 -8.51
C PRO A 42 1.83 -13.21 -7.04
N PRO A 43 0.79 -14.01 -6.71
CA PRO A 43 0.55 -14.48 -5.36
C PRO A 43 1.64 -15.43 -4.87
N ILE A 44 1.92 -15.40 -3.58
CA ILE A 44 2.79 -16.38 -2.93
C ILE A 44 1.98 -17.68 -2.76
N PRO A 45 2.46 -18.82 -3.29
CA PRO A 45 1.79 -20.10 -3.10
C PRO A 45 1.63 -20.45 -1.62
N GLY A 46 0.45 -20.90 -1.22
CA GLY A 46 0.17 -21.35 0.15
C GLY A 46 -0.29 -20.27 1.12
N ILE A 47 -0.20 -18.98 0.78
CA ILE A 47 -0.72 -17.89 1.63
C ILE A 47 -2.14 -17.50 1.17
N PRO A 48 -3.14 -17.47 2.06
CA PRO A 48 -4.51 -17.11 1.69
C PRO A 48 -4.63 -15.64 1.30
N TYR A 49 -5.47 -15.38 0.30
CA TYR A 49 -5.81 -14.03 -0.15
C TYR A 49 -7.22 -13.98 -0.74
N LYS A 50 -7.84 -12.81 -0.71
CA LYS A 50 -9.13 -12.56 -1.37
C LYS A 50 -8.94 -12.46 -2.90
N ARG A 51 -9.40 -13.49 -3.63
CA ARG A 51 -9.18 -13.64 -5.08
C ARG A 51 -9.68 -12.49 -5.94
N ARG A 52 -10.72 -11.78 -5.49
CA ARG A 52 -11.30 -10.61 -6.17
C ARG A 52 -10.26 -9.52 -6.42
N TRP A 53 -9.46 -9.19 -5.41
CA TRP A 53 -8.53 -8.06 -5.46
C TRP A 53 -7.30 -8.31 -6.33
N ARG A 54 -7.01 -9.58 -6.65
CA ARG A 54 -5.93 -9.93 -7.59
C ARG A 54 -6.18 -9.38 -8.99
N TRP A 55 -7.45 -9.28 -9.39
CA TRP A 55 -7.85 -8.88 -10.73
C TRP A 55 -8.28 -7.41 -10.82
N MET A 56 -8.04 -6.62 -9.76
CA MET A 56 -8.37 -5.20 -9.75
C MET A 56 -7.07 -4.39 -9.86
N PRO A 57 -6.98 -3.44 -10.82
CA PRO A 57 -5.80 -2.59 -10.98
C PRO A 57 -5.38 -1.84 -9.72
N ALA A 58 -6.37 -1.41 -8.91
CA ALA A 58 -6.20 -0.75 -7.62
C ALA A 58 -6.02 -1.74 -6.45
N GLY A 59 -6.10 -3.04 -6.70
CA GLY A 59 -5.93 -4.09 -5.69
C GLY A 59 -6.73 -3.82 -4.41
N HIS A 60 -6.05 -3.91 -3.28
CA HIS A 60 -6.59 -3.64 -1.94
C HIS A 60 -6.57 -2.15 -1.54
N LEU A 61 -6.05 -1.23 -2.37
CA LEU A 61 -6.13 0.20 -2.06
C LEU A 61 -7.57 0.71 -2.11
N ALA A 62 -8.40 0.18 -3.02
CA ALA A 62 -9.81 0.56 -3.11
C ALA A 62 -10.60 0.25 -1.83
N PRO A 63 -10.64 -1.01 -1.31
CA PRO A 63 -11.35 -1.31 -0.07
C PRO A 63 -10.75 -0.58 1.15
N LEU A 64 -9.42 -0.45 1.22
CA LEU A 64 -8.76 0.30 2.27
C LEU A 64 -9.19 1.78 2.26
N GLY A 65 -9.24 2.40 1.09
CA GLY A 65 -9.69 3.80 0.94
C GLY A 65 -11.15 3.98 1.34
N THR A 66 -12.04 3.07 0.92
CA THR A 66 -13.44 3.11 1.35
C THR A 66 -13.60 2.94 2.86
N TYR A 67 -12.81 2.05 3.46
CA TYR A 67 -12.85 1.83 4.90
C TYR A 67 -12.33 3.04 5.66
N TRP A 68 -11.24 3.65 5.21
CA TRP A 68 -10.71 4.89 5.78
C TRP A 68 -11.70 6.04 5.71
N LEU A 69 -12.38 6.24 4.57
CA LEU A 69 -13.39 7.29 4.42
C LEU A 69 -14.59 7.10 5.37
N LEU A 70 -14.95 5.86 5.70
CA LEU A 70 -16.10 5.56 6.55
C LEU A 70 -15.77 5.55 8.05
N SER A 71 -14.59 5.02 8.42
CA SER A 71 -14.21 4.80 9.83
C SER A 71 -13.23 5.84 10.35
N GLY A 72 -12.49 6.53 9.48
CA GLY A 72 -11.33 7.34 9.85
C GLY A 72 -10.07 6.51 10.18
N GLU A 73 -10.16 5.18 10.21
CA GLU A 73 -9.06 4.30 10.59
C GLU A 73 -8.52 3.54 9.38
N ALA A 74 -7.22 3.69 9.07
CA ALA A 74 -6.61 2.92 7.97
C ALA A 74 -6.03 1.58 8.44
N PHE A 75 -5.48 1.52 9.66
CA PHE A 75 -4.71 0.36 10.12
C PHE A 75 -5.56 -0.79 10.66
N SER A 76 -6.73 -0.51 11.25
CA SER A 76 -7.64 -1.55 11.75
C SER A 76 -8.18 -2.44 10.63
N TRP A 77 -8.21 -1.93 9.40
CA TRP A 77 -8.55 -2.69 8.20
C TRP A 77 -7.63 -3.90 7.97
N PHE A 78 -6.32 -3.76 8.22
CA PHE A 78 -5.36 -4.85 8.02
C PHE A 78 -5.63 -6.03 8.96
N SER A 79 -5.95 -5.75 10.23
CA SER A 79 -6.34 -6.78 11.20
C SER A 79 -7.63 -7.48 10.78
N ARG A 80 -8.58 -6.73 10.22
CA ARG A 80 -9.84 -7.28 9.71
C ARG A 80 -9.64 -8.24 8.55
N GLU A 81 -8.71 -7.97 7.64
CA GLU A 81 -8.40 -8.90 6.54
C GLU A 81 -7.90 -10.26 7.05
N SER A 82 -7.13 -10.27 8.14
CA SER A 82 -6.71 -11.52 8.80
C SER A 82 -7.88 -12.26 9.45
N LEU A 83 -8.79 -11.53 10.12
CA LEU A 83 -9.99 -12.10 10.73
C LEU A 83 -10.95 -12.68 9.68
N ASP A 84 -11.20 -11.95 8.58
CA ASP A 84 -12.12 -12.36 7.51
C ASP A 84 -11.65 -13.66 6.82
N LEU A 85 -10.34 -13.84 6.65
CA LEU A 85 -9.75 -15.03 6.04
C LEU A 85 -9.44 -16.13 7.07
N GLN A 86 -9.71 -15.89 8.35
CA GLN A 86 -9.42 -16.80 9.48
C GLN A 86 -7.99 -17.33 9.45
N SER A 87 -7.03 -16.47 9.08
CA SER A 87 -5.63 -16.85 8.93
C SER A 87 -4.72 -15.81 9.58
N PRO A 88 -3.72 -16.24 10.38
CA PRO A 88 -2.75 -15.34 10.99
C PRO A 88 -1.82 -14.70 9.96
N ILE A 89 -1.72 -15.26 8.76
CA ILE A 89 -0.92 -14.74 7.66
C ILE A 89 -1.80 -14.59 6.42
N VAL A 90 -1.87 -13.38 5.88
CA VAL A 90 -2.72 -13.09 4.71
C VAL A 90 -1.99 -12.21 3.71
N GLN A 91 -2.21 -12.47 2.43
CA GLN A 91 -1.60 -11.69 1.37
C GLN A 91 -2.52 -10.57 0.88
N ILE A 92 -1.94 -9.38 0.75
CA ILE A 92 -2.57 -8.21 0.15
C ILE A 92 -1.83 -7.76 -1.10
N PHE A 93 -2.59 -7.10 -1.98
CA PHE A 93 -2.11 -6.54 -3.23
C PHE A 93 -2.24 -5.02 -3.16
N LEU A 94 -1.16 -4.35 -2.82
CA LEU A 94 -1.08 -2.89 -2.86
C LEU A 94 -0.36 -2.52 -4.16
N PRO A 95 -1.09 -2.12 -5.21
CA PRO A 95 -0.46 -1.81 -6.48
C PRO A 95 0.40 -0.56 -6.31
N THR A 96 1.67 -0.70 -6.65
CA THR A 96 2.61 0.40 -6.72
C THR A 96 3.49 0.15 -7.93
N PHE A 97 3.72 1.17 -8.74
CA PHE A 97 4.48 1.03 -9.99
C PHE A 97 5.91 0.49 -9.78
N SER A 98 6.45 0.64 -8.57
CA SER A 98 7.78 0.15 -8.15
C SER A 98 7.72 -1.27 -7.55
N LEU A 99 6.59 -1.68 -6.98
CA LEU A 99 6.52 -2.86 -6.12
C LEU A 99 5.99 -4.09 -6.87
N ARG A 100 6.91 -4.85 -7.46
CA ARG A 100 6.62 -6.18 -8.05
C ARG A 100 6.60 -7.32 -7.02
N ARG A 101 6.60 -7.00 -5.72
CA ARG A 101 6.64 -7.99 -4.65
C ARG A 101 5.31 -8.04 -3.91
N PRO A 102 4.76 -9.23 -3.68
CA PRO A 102 3.56 -9.39 -2.87
C PRO A 102 3.81 -8.92 -1.44
N THR A 103 2.81 -8.28 -0.83
CA THR A 103 2.86 -7.83 0.57
C THR A 103 2.02 -8.76 1.41
N VAL A 104 2.54 -9.10 2.59
CA VAL A 104 1.88 -10.04 3.52
C VAL A 104 1.66 -9.33 4.84
N ILE A 105 0.48 -9.53 5.41
CA ILE A 105 0.13 -9.13 6.77
C ILE A 105 0.34 -10.35 7.65
N LEU A 106 1.10 -10.16 8.73
CA LEU A 106 1.25 -11.12 9.79
C LEU A 106 0.53 -10.58 11.04
N ALA A 107 -0.36 -11.38 11.58
CA ALA A 107 -1.20 -11.07 12.74
C ALA A 107 -1.04 -12.12 13.85
N ASP A 108 0.12 -12.78 13.92
CA ASP A 108 0.47 -13.73 14.98
C ASP A 108 1.54 -13.15 15.91
N LEU A 109 1.18 -12.94 17.18
CA LEU A 109 2.02 -12.20 18.12
C LEU A 109 3.38 -12.88 18.39
N PRO A 110 3.46 -14.20 18.65
CA PRO A 110 4.75 -14.84 18.90
C PRO A 110 5.69 -14.76 17.68
N GLU A 111 5.19 -14.97 16.47
CA GLU A 111 6.01 -14.87 15.25
C GLU A 111 6.44 -13.41 15.00
N ILE A 112 5.56 -12.43 15.26
CA ILE A 112 5.91 -11.00 15.19
C ILE A 112 7.04 -10.67 16.17
N GLU A 113 6.95 -11.17 17.40
CA GLU A 113 7.98 -10.96 18.42
C GLU A 113 9.31 -11.59 18.02
N GLU A 114 9.29 -12.82 17.53
CA GLU A 114 10.48 -13.51 17.03
C GLU A 114 11.13 -12.74 15.88
N ILE A 115 10.32 -12.28 14.92
CA ILE A 115 10.79 -11.46 13.81
C ILE A 115 11.43 -10.16 14.30
N ALA A 116 10.73 -9.43 15.17
CA ALA A 116 11.15 -8.11 15.63
C ALA A 116 12.42 -8.17 16.48
N MET A 117 12.57 -9.21 17.31
CA MET A 117 13.68 -9.33 18.25
C MET A 117 14.88 -10.10 17.70
N ARG A 118 14.65 -11.13 16.84
CA ARG A 118 15.71 -12.07 16.43
C ARG A 118 16.06 -12.02 14.95
N LYS A 119 15.08 -11.74 14.08
CA LYS A 119 15.27 -11.80 12.60
C LYS A 119 15.36 -10.43 11.93
N LEU A 120 15.34 -9.34 12.69
CA LEU A 120 15.38 -7.98 12.12
C LEU A 120 16.69 -7.68 11.38
N GLY A 121 17.77 -8.41 11.66
CA GLY A 121 19.03 -8.32 10.90
C GLY A 121 18.96 -8.96 9.51
N GLU A 122 18.06 -9.91 9.29
CA GLU A 122 17.88 -10.63 8.03
C GLU A 122 16.91 -9.88 7.10
N MET A 123 16.01 -9.08 7.67
CA MET A 123 15.00 -8.33 6.93
C MET A 123 15.25 -6.83 7.00
N ASP A 124 15.50 -6.22 5.84
CA ASP A 124 15.49 -4.77 5.73
C ASP A 124 14.05 -4.23 5.70
N ARG A 125 13.89 -2.93 5.99
CA ARG A 125 12.62 -2.21 6.00
C ARG A 125 11.84 -2.41 4.71
N ALA A 126 10.51 -2.40 4.78
CA ALA A 126 9.64 -2.62 3.62
C ALA A 126 9.90 -1.58 2.50
N SER A 127 10.05 -2.05 1.25
CA SER A 127 10.15 -1.16 0.09
C SER A 127 8.88 -0.35 -0.13
N LEU A 128 7.72 -0.89 0.26
CA LEU A 128 6.43 -0.21 0.16
C LEU A 128 6.45 1.19 0.80
N ILE A 129 6.96 1.32 2.02
CA ILE A 129 7.03 2.62 2.71
C ILE A 129 7.99 3.58 2.00
N HIS A 130 9.11 3.05 1.49
CA HIS A 130 10.04 3.83 0.67
C HIS A 130 9.38 4.32 -0.62
N ASP A 131 8.65 3.47 -1.33
CA ASP A 131 7.99 3.84 -2.58
C ASP A 131 6.86 4.86 -2.36
N MET A 132 6.12 4.74 -1.25
CA MET A 132 5.03 5.66 -0.91
C MET A 132 5.53 7.05 -0.47
N PHE A 133 6.59 7.10 0.34
CA PHE A 133 7.02 8.35 0.99
C PHE A 133 8.37 8.87 0.52
N GLY A 134 9.16 8.06 -0.18
CA GLY A 134 10.50 8.42 -0.63
C GLY A 134 10.52 9.58 -1.62
N PHE A 135 9.45 9.76 -2.41
CA PHE A 135 9.33 10.91 -3.30
C PHE A 135 9.08 12.21 -2.54
N ILE A 136 8.16 12.19 -1.56
CA ILE A 136 7.74 13.40 -0.82
C ILE A 136 8.78 13.76 0.24
N MET A 137 9.33 12.75 0.92
CA MET A 137 10.23 12.90 2.06
C MET A 137 11.43 11.95 1.91
N PRO A 138 12.32 12.17 0.94
CA PRO A 138 13.47 11.29 0.68
C PRO A 138 14.46 11.22 1.84
N ASN A 139 14.48 12.28 2.66
CA ASN A 139 15.39 12.42 3.79
C ASN A 139 14.76 12.03 5.14
N ALA A 140 13.50 11.59 5.15
CA ALA A 140 12.86 11.17 6.38
C ALA A 140 13.34 9.78 6.82
N THR A 141 13.68 9.65 8.10
CA THR A 141 14.21 8.41 8.68
C THR A 141 13.28 7.21 8.46
N PHE A 142 11.95 7.40 8.39
CA PHE A 142 10.99 6.31 8.20
C PHE A 142 10.89 5.82 6.75
N SER A 143 11.15 6.67 5.75
CA SER A 143 11.11 6.31 4.33
C SER A 143 12.43 5.69 3.85
N MET A 144 13.52 5.81 4.61
CA MET A 144 14.83 5.25 4.24
C MET A 144 14.96 3.75 4.49
N LYS A 145 15.67 3.08 3.56
CA LYS A 145 16.25 1.74 3.72
C LYS A 145 17.48 1.75 4.63
N THR A 146 17.93 0.58 5.07
CA THR A 146 19.12 0.48 5.92
C THR A 146 20.38 0.86 5.13
N ASN A 147 20.92 2.04 5.43
CA ASN A 147 22.16 2.56 4.86
C ASN A 147 22.94 3.36 5.92
N ASP A 148 24.17 3.76 5.59
CA ASP A 148 25.02 4.52 6.51
C ASP A 148 24.41 5.87 6.92
N LYS A 149 23.63 6.48 6.03
CA LYS A 149 22.90 7.73 6.30
C LYS A 149 21.81 7.54 7.36
N LEU A 150 21.06 6.45 7.30
CA LEU A 150 20.07 6.10 8.30
C LEU A 150 20.76 5.80 9.64
N LYS A 151 21.92 5.12 9.60
CA LYS A 151 22.71 4.84 10.80
C LYS A 151 23.22 6.12 11.46
N SER A 152 23.68 7.10 10.69
CA SER A 152 24.10 8.39 11.23
C SER A 152 22.92 9.20 11.78
N GLN A 153 21.79 9.25 11.07
CA GLN A 153 20.56 9.88 11.57
C GLN A 153 20.08 9.24 12.89
N ARG A 154 20.08 7.91 12.97
CA ARG A 154 19.70 7.18 14.21
C ARG A 154 20.62 7.51 15.38
N ARG A 155 21.92 7.70 15.15
CA ARG A 155 22.85 8.14 16.20
C ARG A 155 22.47 9.52 16.75
N LEU A 156 22.11 10.46 15.88
CA LEU A 156 21.63 11.78 16.30
C LEU A 156 20.32 11.69 17.10
N TRP A 157 19.37 10.88 16.61
CA TRP A 157 18.12 10.62 17.34
C TRP A 157 18.37 10.00 18.72
N GLY A 158 19.34 9.09 18.83
CA GLY A 158 19.71 8.48 20.11
C GLY A 158 20.11 9.48 21.19
N VAL A 159 20.74 10.60 20.81
CA VAL A 159 21.08 11.67 21.75
C VAL A 159 19.81 12.40 22.24
N VAL A 160 18.90 12.70 21.33
CA VAL A 160 17.62 13.37 21.64
C VAL A 160 16.69 12.46 22.46
N SER A 161 16.76 11.15 22.26
CA SER A 161 16.01 10.16 23.05
C SER A 161 16.73 9.75 24.34
N SER A 162 17.88 10.34 24.67
CA SER A 162 18.60 10.01 25.90
C SER A 162 17.82 10.47 27.13
N SER A 163 17.90 9.71 28.22
CA SER A 163 17.22 10.07 29.47
C SER A 163 17.65 11.45 29.99
N GLN A 164 18.92 11.80 29.81
CA GLN A 164 19.45 13.10 30.22
C GLN A 164 18.81 14.25 29.43
N PHE A 165 18.81 14.16 28.09
CA PHE A 165 18.18 15.18 27.25
C PHE A 165 16.68 15.29 27.55
N LEU A 166 16.00 14.16 27.72
CA LEU A 166 14.58 14.14 28.04
C LEU A 166 14.29 14.84 29.38
N HIS A 167 15.12 14.65 30.40
CA HIS A 167 14.91 15.24 31.71
C HIS A 167 15.32 16.71 31.78
N GLU A 168 16.50 17.05 31.25
CA GLU A 168 17.09 18.39 31.39
C GLU A 168 16.53 19.39 30.37
N VAL A 169 16.16 18.92 29.17
CA VAL A 169 15.76 19.79 28.06
C VAL A 169 14.30 19.58 27.69
N ALA A 170 13.89 18.35 27.38
CA ALA A 170 12.56 18.12 26.80
C ALA A 170 11.44 18.31 27.83
N ALA A 171 11.56 17.72 29.02
CA ALA A 171 10.55 17.78 30.07
C ALA A 171 10.16 19.21 30.50
N PRO A 172 11.11 20.12 30.84
CA PRO A 172 10.73 21.48 31.22
C PRO A 172 10.08 22.26 30.08
N ARG A 173 10.54 22.08 28.84
CA ARG A 173 9.97 22.73 27.65
C ARG A 173 8.57 22.22 27.32
N PHE A 174 8.33 20.92 27.45
CA PHE A 174 7.00 20.35 27.30
C PHE A 174 6.07 20.83 28.40
N HIS A 175 6.51 20.86 29.66
CA HIS A 175 5.71 21.39 30.76
C HIS A 175 5.31 22.84 30.51
N GLU A 176 6.26 23.70 30.11
CA GLU A 176 6.00 25.09 29.75
C GLU A 176 4.96 25.21 28.62
N SER A 177 5.18 24.49 27.51
CA SER A 177 4.30 24.56 26.34
C SER A 177 2.90 24.02 26.62
N ILE A 178 2.79 22.92 27.37
CA ILE A 178 1.49 22.34 27.76
C ILE A 178 0.77 23.26 28.74
N SER A 179 1.48 23.88 29.69
CA SER A 179 0.89 24.85 30.62
C SER A 179 0.32 26.05 29.88
N GLN A 180 1.08 26.61 28.93
CA GLN A 180 0.61 27.70 28.07
C GLN A 180 -0.63 27.29 27.27
N LEU A 181 -0.62 26.08 26.69
CA LEU A 181 -1.76 25.53 25.97
C LEU A 181 -2.99 25.45 26.89
N ILE A 182 -2.85 24.91 28.10
CA ILE A 182 -3.93 24.83 29.10
C ILE A 182 -4.49 26.22 29.41
N ASP A 183 -3.64 27.23 29.59
CA ASP A 183 -4.10 28.57 29.91
C ASP A 183 -4.83 29.23 28.73
N LEU A 184 -4.38 29.02 27.50
CA LEU A 184 -5.10 29.43 26.29
C LEU A 184 -6.48 28.76 26.21
N TRP A 185 -6.58 27.47 26.54
CA TRP A 185 -7.86 26.76 26.59
C TRP A 185 -8.80 27.34 27.66
N LYS A 186 -8.29 27.65 28.85
CA LYS A 186 -9.08 28.31 29.91
C LYS A 186 -9.58 29.68 29.48
N LEU A 187 -8.74 30.47 28.81
CA LEU A 187 -9.13 31.79 28.28
C LEU A 187 -10.23 31.65 27.22
N ARG A 188 -10.06 30.73 26.27
CA ARG A 188 -11.07 30.44 25.25
C ARG A 188 -12.40 29.99 25.87
N SER A 189 -12.35 29.12 26.88
CA SER A 189 -13.54 28.65 27.59
C SER A 189 -14.29 29.78 28.29
N LYS A 190 -13.57 30.76 28.86
CA LYS A 190 -14.17 31.93 29.51
C LYS A 190 -14.76 32.93 28.52
N ALA A 191 -14.17 33.06 27.33
CA ALA A 191 -14.67 33.96 26.28
C ALA A 191 -15.90 33.42 25.54
N ASN A 192 -16.13 32.10 25.59
CA ASN A 192 -17.28 31.42 24.97
C ASN A 192 -18.47 31.22 25.93
N ASN A 193 -18.38 31.68 27.18
CA ASN A 193 -19.48 31.77 28.14
C ASN A 193 -19.90 33.24 28.28
#